data_AF-A0A127SFS7-F1
#
_entry.id   AF-A0A127SFS7-F1
#
_cell.length_a   1.000
_cell.length_b   1.000
_cell.length_c   1.000
_cell.angle_alpha   90.00
_cell.angle_beta   90.00
_cell.angle_gamma   90.00
#
_symmetry.space_group_name_H-M   'P 1'
#
loop_
_entity.id
_entity.type
_entity.pdbx_description
1 polymer ?
#
loop_
_entity_poly.entity_id
_entity_poly.type
_entity_poly.pdbx_seq_one_letter_code
_entity_poly.pdbx_strand_id
1 'polypeptide(L)'
;MPMVSAGTYGPVCIDAADVALVGSPAGGTWSGTGVSGNLFDPSVGTQTLTYSFTNANGCSSSAQHHHRGERAAHGERRNLR
;
A
#
# COMPACT_ATOMS: atom_id res chain seq x y z
N MET A 1 4.00 13.96 -16.96
CA MET A 1 3.60 12.68 -16.35
C MET A 1 2.57 12.97 -15.26
N PRO A 2 1.49 12.19 -15.14
CA PRO A 2 0.54 12.34 -14.05
C PRO A 2 1.24 12.11 -12.70
N MET A 3 0.97 12.97 -11.72
CA MET A 3 1.39 12.73 -10.34
C MET A 3 0.48 11.63 -9.78
N VAL A 4 1.07 10.48 -9.50
CA VAL A 4 0.37 9.33 -8.93
C VAL A 4 0.86 9.12 -7.51
N SER A 5 -0.06 8.90 -6.59
CA SER A 5 0.23 8.59 -5.20
C SER A 5 -0.55 7.34 -4.81
N ALA A 6 0.20 6.33 -4.38
CA ALA A 6 -0.34 5.11 -3.81
C ALA A 6 -0.93 5.36 -2.40
N GLY A 7 -0.68 6.52 -1.79
CA GLY A 7 -1.02 6.74 -0.39
C GLY A 7 -0.07 6.01 0.56
N THR A 8 -0.20 6.31 1.85
CA THR A 8 0.61 5.70 2.91
C THR A 8 -0.30 4.90 3.81
N TYR A 9 -0.29 3.58 3.63
CA TYR A 9 -0.92 2.66 4.57
C TYR A 9 0.09 2.35 5.66
N GLY A 10 -0.36 2.48 6.90
CA GLY A 10 0.47 2.18 8.05
C GLY A 10 0.84 0.70 8.11
N PRO A 11 1.71 0.35 9.05
CA PRO A 11 1.87 -1.03 9.46
C PRO A 11 0.54 -1.58 9.96
N VAL A 12 0.11 -2.69 9.38
CA VAL A 12 -1.13 -3.38 9.75
C VAL A 12 -0.75 -4.78 10.21
N CYS A 13 -1.44 -5.28 11.23
CA CYS A 13 -1.24 -6.64 11.70
C CYS A 13 -1.67 -7.62 10.59
N ILE A 14 -0.94 -8.73 10.45
CA ILE A 14 -1.27 -9.79 9.48
C ILE A 14 -2.68 -10.36 9.72
N ASP A 15 -3.17 -10.31 10.96
CA ASP A 15 -4.50 -10.80 11.36
C ASP A 15 -5.59 -9.69 11.34
N ALA A 16 -5.29 -8.51 10.80
CA ALA A 16 -6.25 -7.42 10.74
C ALA A 16 -7.22 -7.56 9.55
N ALA A 17 -8.30 -6.79 9.57
CA ALA A 17 -9.24 -6.71 8.47
C ALA A 17 -8.61 -6.09 7.20
N ASP A 18 -9.28 -6.30 6.06
CA ASP A 18 -8.87 -5.76 4.78
C ASP A 18 -8.68 -4.24 4.81
N VAL A 19 -7.59 -3.77 4.21
CA VAL A 19 -7.22 -2.36 4.10
C VAL A 19 -7.72 -1.80 2.78
N ALA A 20 -8.56 -0.77 2.84
CA ALA A 20 -9.00 -0.07 1.64
C ALA A 20 -7.85 0.81 1.07
N LEU A 21 -7.37 0.44 -0.11
CA LEU A 21 -6.35 1.17 -0.87
C LEU A 21 -6.98 2.31 -1.66
N VAL A 22 -6.58 3.53 -1.33
CA VAL A 22 -6.98 4.77 -2.00
C VAL A 22 -5.78 5.34 -2.76
N GLY A 23 -5.81 5.18 -4.09
CA GLY A 23 -4.85 5.81 -4.99
C GLY A 23 -5.34 7.16 -5.47
N SER A 24 -4.42 8.10 -5.69
CA SER A 24 -4.70 9.38 -6.34
C SER A 24 -3.86 9.53 -7.60
N PRO A 25 -4.45 9.92 -8.75
CA PRO A 25 -5.86 10.23 -9.00
C PRO A 25 -6.76 8.98 -9.04
N ALA A 26 -8.05 9.12 -8.72
CA ALA A 26 -9.01 8.01 -8.74
C ALA A 26 -9.21 7.45 -10.16
N GLY A 27 -9.34 6.12 -10.28
CA GLY A 27 -9.54 5.42 -11.54
C GLY A 27 -8.33 4.62 -12.05
N GLY A 28 -7.26 4.55 -11.26
CA GLY A 28 -6.16 3.61 -11.51
C GLY A 28 -6.44 2.25 -10.89
N THR A 29 -5.55 1.31 -11.19
CA THR A 29 -5.65 -0.09 -10.77
C THR A 29 -4.56 -0.43 -9.78
N TRP A 30 -4.94 -1.20 -8.76
CA TRP A 30 -4.02 -1.76 -7.78
C TRP A 30 -3.65 -3.19 -8.15
N SER A 31 -2.35 -3.48 -8.07
CA SER A 31 -1.80 -4.81 -8.26
C SER A 31 -0.87 -5.15 -7.11
N GLY A 32 -1.05 -6.34 -6.55
CA GLY A 32 -0.25 -6.87 -5.46
C GLY A 32 -0.81 -8.21 -5.00
N THR A 33 0.01 -8.96 -4.28
CA THR A 33 -0.44 -10.18 -3.60
C THR A 33 -1.44 -9.80 -2.51
N GLY A 34 -2.56 -10.52 -2.40
CA GLY A 34 -3.64 -10.20 -1.45
C GLY A 34 -4.46 -8.95 -1.80
N VAL A 35 -4.21 -8.33 -2.95
CA VAL A 35 -5.05 -7.23 -3.43
C VAL A 35 -6.21 -7.78 -4.24
N SER A 36 -7.43 -7.42 -3.82
CA SER A 36 -8.65 -7.69 -4.57
C SER A 36 -9.34 -6.35 -4.88
N GLY A 37 -9.16 -5.87 -6.11
CA GLY A 37 -9.68 -4.57 -6.55
C GLY A 37 -8.98 -3.41 -5.85
N ASN A 38 -9.61 -2.87 -4.80
CA ASN A 38 -9.10 -1.78 -3.97
C ASN A 38 -8.97 -2.19 -2.50
N LEU A 39 -9.14 -3.46 -2.17
CA LEU A 39 -8.89 -4.00 -0.83
C LEU A 39 -7.58 -4.77 -0.83
N PHE A 40 -6.80 -4.58 0.23
CA PHE A 40 -5.60 -5.35 0.51
C PHE A 40 -5.81 -6.18 1.77
N ASP A 41 -5.74 -7.50 1.63
CA ASP A 41 -5.74 -8.43 2.76
C ASP A 41 -4.33 -8.45 3.37
N PRO A 42 -4.14 -8.02 4.64
CA PRO A 42 -2.83 -8.10 5.27
C PRO A 42 -2.41 -9.54 5.61
N SER A 43 -3.34 -10.51 5.60
CA SER A 43 -3.09 -11.93 5.93
C SER A 43 -2.09 -12.62 4.99
N VAL A 44 -1.97 -12.14 3.75
CA VAL A 44 -0.94 -12.60 2.81
C VAL A 44 0.49 -12.13 3.16
N GLY A 45 0.61 -11.21 4.12
CA GLY A 45 1.86 -10.73 4.68
C GLY A 45 2.45 -9.51 3.97
N THR A 46 3.77 -9.35 4.15
CA THR A 46 4.52 -8.16 3.73
C THR A 46 4.77 -8.14 2.22
N GLN A 47 4.17 -7.20 1.48
CA GLN A 47 4.33 -7.08 0.02
C GLN A 47 4.33 -5.63 -0.50
N THR A 48 4.84 -5.43 -1.72
CA THR A 48 4.81 -4.14 -2.40
C THR A 48 3.55 -4.03 -3.25
N LEU A 49 2.72 -3.04 -2.94
CA LEU A 49 1.50 -2.71 -3.66
C LEU A 49 1.81 -1.69 -4.75
N THR A 50 1.37 -1.95 -5.97
CA THR A 50 1.62 -1.05 -7.10
C THR A 50 0.30 -0.49 -7.60
N TYR A 51 0.21 0.83 -7.62
CA TYR A 51 -0.90 1.57 -8.22
C TYR A 51 -0.47 2.06 -9.61
N SER A 52 -1.22 1.72 -10.65
CA SER A 52 -0.98 2.18 -12.02
C SER A 52 -2.14 3.03 -12.51
N PHE A 53 -1.82 4.19 -13.08
CA PHE A 53 -2.83 5.09 -13.66
C PHE A 53 -2.37 5.63 -15.01
N THR A 54 -3.30 5.71 -15.96
CA THR A 54 -3.09 6.30 -17.28
C THR A 54 -4.05 7.47 -17.45
N ASN A 55 -3.52 8.65 -17.77
CA ASN A 55 -4.35 9.83 -17.97
C ASN A 55 -5.04 9.83 -19.35
N ALA A 56 -5.95 10.78 -19.56
CA ALA A 56 -6.66 10.97 -20.83
C ALA A 56 -5.73 11.29 -22.01
N ASN A 57 -4.52 11.78 -21.75
CA ASN A 57 -3.51 12.09 -22.76
C ASN A 57 -2.61 10.87 -23.08
N GLY A 58 -2.91 9.68 -22.53
CA GLY A 58 -2.14 8.45 -22.76
C GLY A 58 -0.84 8.33 -21.96
N CYS A 59 -0.56 9.23 -21.02
CA CYS A 59 0.59 9.14 -20.13
C CYS A 59 0.28 8.20 -18.96
N SER A 60 1.04 7.11 -18.85
CA SER A 60 1.00 6.19 -17.72
C SER A 60 1.94 6.65 -16.61
N SER A 61 1.56 6.47 -15.35
CA SER A 61 2.48 6.54 -14.22
C SER A 61 2.08 5.53 -13.16
N SER A 62 3.06 5.09 -12.39
CA SER A 62 2.86 4.14 -11.30
C SER A 62 3.42 4.67 -9.99
N ALA A 63 2.72 4.38 -8.90
CA ALA A 63 3.15 4.64 -7.54
C ALA A 63 3.25 3.30 -6.81
N GLN A 64 4.26 3.17 -5.96
CA GLN A 64 4.52 1.94 -5.21
C GLN A 64 4.37 2.24 -3.73
N HIS A 65 3.65 1.37 -3.02
CA HIS A 65 3.55 1.38 -1.58
C HIS A 65 4.18 0.11 -1.02
N HIS A 66 5.20 0.27 -0.19
CA HIS A 66 5.80 -0.85 0.53
C HIS A 66 5.01 -1.10 1.81
N HIS A 67 4.13 -2.09 1.79
CA HIS A 67 3.51 -2.54 3.02
C HIS A 67 4.55 -3.32 3.81
N ARG A 68 4.93 -2.81 4.99
CA ARG A 68 5.78 -3.54 5.94
C ARG A 68 4.87 -4.12 7.03
N GLY A 69 4.60 -5.43 7.01
CA GLY A 69 3.89 -6.09 8.10
C GLY A 69 4.70 -5.95 9.38
N GLU A 70 4.28 -5.08 10.28
CA GLU A 70 4.90 -5.00 11.60
C GLU A 70 4.27 -6.09 12.46
N ARG A 71 5.05 -7.12 12.80
CA ARG A 71 4.81 -7.84 14.05
C ARG A 71 4.82 -6.76 15.12
N ALA A 72 3.76 -6.66 15.94
CA ALA A 72 3.63 -5.68 17.02
C ALA A 72 4.95 -5.52 17.79
N ALA A 73 5.77 -4.57 17.35
CA ALA A 73 7.02 -4.25 17.99
C ALA A 73 6.64 -3.24 19.06
N HIS A 74 6.42 -3.77 20.26
CA HIS A 74 6.48 -2.99 21.49
C HIS A 74 7.64 -1.99 21.35
N GLY A 75 7.30 -0.70 21.44
CA GLY A 75 8.17 0.40 21.03
C GLY A 75 9.59 0.30 21.60
N GLU A 76 10.57 0.27 20.70
CA GLU A 76 11.96 0.47 21.06
C GLU A 76 12.19 1.96 21.33
N ARG A 77 12.14 2.34 22.61
CA ARG A 77 12.93 3.46 23.13
C ARG A 77 14.02 2.87 24.02
N ARG A 78 15.19 2.65 23.39
CA ARG A 78 16.51 2.54 24.00
C ARG A 78 16.64 3.41 25.25
N ASN A 79 17.09 2.85 26.37
CA ASN A 79 17.97 3.57 27.28
C ASN A 79 19.21 2.74 27.58
N LEU A 80 20.35 3.31 27.18
CA LEU A 80 21.71 2.86 27.39
C LEU A 80 22.02 2.93 28.89
N ARG A 81 22.73 1.94 29.46
CA ARG A 81 23.36 2.05 30.79
C ARG A 81 24.67 2.83 30.67
#